data_AF-A0A925S8L5-F1
#
_entry.id   AF-A0A925S8L5-F1
#
_cell.length_a   1.000
_cell.length_b   1.000
_cell.length_c   1.000
_cell.angle_alpha   90.00
_cell.angle_beta   90.00
_cell.angle_gamma   90.00
#
_symmetry.space_group_name_H-M   'P 1'
#
loop_
_entity.id
_entity.type
_entity.pdbx_description
1 polymer ?
#
loop_
_entity_poly.entity_id
_entity_poly.type
_entity_poly.pdbx_seq_one_letter_code
_entity_poly.pdbx_strand_id
1 'polypeptide(L)'
;MRQFLAVLLAFFILIGAASSSIAKEKKQKVTPPIKTELKFDGESWRNQVDRSKMVNSLIKSKLLIGKTQKEVEELLGSADHLETNLKTFTILTFHLNNTHFESGRGQNIVSQLSVTFRFGKVTKLELSEHKSHAFTKDGPSLGDKYKND
;
A
#
# COMPACT_ATOMS: atom_id res chain seq x y z
N MET A 1 -31.66 16.87 -43.64
CA MET A 1 -30.81 17.76 -44.46
C MET A 1 -31.35 19.19 -44.42
N ARG A 2 -30.74 20.06 -43.61
CA ARG A 2 -30.83 21.54 -43.68
C ARG A 2 -29.47 22.05 -43.20
N GLN A 3 -28.56 22.31 -44.14
CA GLN A 3 -28.02 23.65 -44.50
C GLN A 3 -27.17 24.26 -43.35
N PHE A 4 -25.82 24.29 -43.48
CA PHE A 4 -25.01 25.38 -44.07
C PHE A 4 -25.23 26.71 -43.30
N LEU A 5 -24.26 27.53 -42.89
CA LEU A 5 -22.85 27.73 -43.22
C LEU A 5 -22.32 28.79 -42.21
N ALA A 6 -21.00 28.88 -42.13
CA ALA A 6 -20.15 29.79 -41.34
C ALA A 6 -20.46 31.30 -41.41
N VAL A 7 -19.78 32.06 -40.53
CA VAL A 7 -19.11 33.39 -40.70
C VAL A 7 -18.99 34.00 -39.28
N LEU A 8 -17.86 33.93 -38.57
CA LEU A 8 -16.58 34.64 -38.74
C LEU A 8 -16.75 36.17 -38.64
N LEU A 9 -16.42 36.76 -37.50
CA LEU A 9 -15.89 38.12 -37.48
C LEU A 9 -15.01 38.35 -36.24
N ALA A 10 -13.71 38.39 -36.51
CA ALA A 10 -12.71 38.91 -35.59
C ALA A 10 -12.87 40.43 -35.50
N PHE A 11 -12.90 40.98 -34.28
CA PHE A 11 -12.61 42.39 -34.04
C PHE A 11 -11.39 42.47 -33.14
N PHE A 12 -10.25 42.69 -33.77
CA PHE A 12 -9.06 43.24 -33.13
C PHE A 12 -9.36 44.69 -32.75
N ILE A 13 -9.36 45.00 -31.45
CA ILE A 13 -9.18 46.38 -30.98
C ILE A 13 -7.88 46.44 -30.19
N LEU A 14 -6.97 47.22 -30.76
CA LEU A 14 -5.61 47.48 -30.33
C LEU A 14 -5.63 48.84 -29.60
N ILE A 15 -5.64 48.82 -28.26
CA ILE A 15 -5.36 49.98 -27.39
C ILE A 15 -4.61 49.38 -26.21
N GLY A 16 -3.33 49.65 -25.97
CA GLY A 16 -2.73 50.95 -25.75
C GLY A 16 -2.13 50.88 -24.33
N ALA A 17 -0.81 50.93 -24.24
CA ALA A 17 -0.04 50.70 -23.02
C ALA A 17 -0.29 51.78 -21.95
N ALA A 18 -0.43 51.35 -20.69
CA ALA A 18 -0.06 52.16 -19.53
C ALA A 18 0.35 51.24 -18.37
N SER A 19 1.58 51.44 -17.94
CA SER A 19 2.31 50.68 -16.93
C SER A 19 1.69 50.78 -15.54
N SER A 20 1.63 49.67 -14.82
CA SER A 20 1.57 49.66 -13.37
C SER A 20 2.26 48.41 -12.85
N SER A 21 3.32 48.65 -12.09
CA SER A 21 4.12 47.69 -11.34
C SER A 21 3.22 46.75 -10.52
N ILE A 22 3.26 45.46 -10.84
CA ILE A 22 2.82 44.41 -9.93
C ILE A 22 3.99 43.45 -9.81
N ALA A 23 4.54 43.40 -8.61
CA ALA A 23 5.58 42.49 -8.19
C ALA A 23 5.29 41.08 -8.72
N LYS A 24 6.22 40.54 -9.51
CA LYS A 24 6.29 39.10 -9.76
C LYS A 24 6.67 38.45 -8.44
N GLU A 25 5.67 38.24 -7.60
CA GLU A 25 5.70 37.18 -6.61
C GLU A 25 5.93 35.90 -7.44
N LYS A 26 7.17 35.42 -7.46
CA LYS A 26 7.47 34.09 -7.93
C LYS A 26 6.66 33.19 -7.02
N LYS A 27 5.44 32.83 -7.45
CA LYS A 27 4.75 31.66 -6.96
C LYS A 27 5.70 30.51 -7.26
N GLN A 28 6.54 30.21 -6.28
CA GLN A 28 7.24 28.96 -6.19
C GLN A 28 6.14 27.93 -6.35
N LYS A 29 6.12 27.30 -7.53
CA LYS A 29 5.25 26.18 -7.82
C LYS A 29 5.67 25.16 -6.77
N VAL A 30 4.95 25.14 -5.65
CA VAL A 30 5.08 24.11 -4.63
C VAL A 30 4.57 22.88 -5.34
N THR A 31 5.47 22.22 -6.07
CA THR A 31 5.26 20.86 -6.52
C THR A 31 4.95 20.12 -5.24
N PRO A 32 3.72 19.60 -5.06
CA PRO A 32 3.44 18.79 -3.87
C PRO A 32 4.52 17.72 -3.82
N PRO A 33 5.03 17.36 -2.62
CA PRO A 33 6.01 16.30 -2.52
C PRO A 33 5.46 15.13 -3.31
N ILE A 34 6.21 14.70 -4.33
CA ILE A 34 5.87 13.54 -5.13
C ILE A 34 5.76 12.42 -4.10
N LYS A 35 4.52 12.06 -3.71
CA LYS A 35 4.27 10.82 -3.00
C LYS A 35 4.65 9.76 -4.01
N THR A 36 5.91 9.35 -3.98
CA THR A 36 6.38 8.23 -4.77
C THR A 36 5.64 7.02 -4.20
N GLU A 37 4.47 6.71 -4.78
CA GLU A 37 3.79 5.47 -4.48
C GLU A 37 4.76 4.36 -4.86
N LEU A 38 5.29 3.68 -3.84
CA LEU A 38 6.28 2.63 -4.01
C LEU A 38 5.61 1.53 -4.82
N LYS A 39 6.00 1.36 -6.08
CA LYS A 39 5.41 0.36 -6.97
C LYS A 39 5.79 -1.03 -6.46
N PHE A 40 4.86 -1.98 -6.57
CA PHE A 40 5.16 -3.38 -6.24
C PHE A 40 6.21 -3.94 -7.21
N ASP A 41 7.25 -4.56 -6.65
CA ASP A 41 8.26 -5.30 -7.38
C ASP A 41 8.43 -6.70 -6.79
N GLY A 42 8.26 -7.73 -7.62
CA GLY A 42 8.28 -9.12 -7.18
C GLY A 42 9.68 -9.60 -6.79
N GLU A 43 10.72 -9.07 -7.43
CA GLU A 43 12.10 -9.45 -7.10
C GLU A 43 12.53 -8.90 -5.73
N SER A 44 12.27 -7.61 -5.49
CA SER A 44 12.46 -6.96 -4.19
C SER A 44 11.65 -7.65 -3.09
N TRP A 45 10.42 -8.10 -3.40
CA TRP A 45 9.60 -8.87 -2.47
C TRP A 45 10.27 -10.19 -2.08
N ARG A 46 10.75 -10.96 -3.06
CA ARG A 46 11.38 -12.27 -2.81
C ARG A 46 12.70 -12.13 -2.05
N ASN A 47 13.44 -11.05 -2.30
CA ASN A 47 14.71 -10.75 -1.61
C ASN A 47 14.55 -10.20 -0.18
N GLN A 48 13.32 -10.15 0.35
CA GLN A 48 12.97 -9.87 1.76
C GLN A 48 13.37 -8.51 2.33
N VAL A 49 13.88 -7.57 1.54
CA VAL A 49 14.49 -6.35 2.11
C VAL A 49 13.46 -5.41 2.77
N ASP A 50 12.18 -5.42 2.40
CA ASP A 50 11.16 -4.55 3.04
C ASP A 50 9.72 -4.93 2.61
N ARG A 51 9.32 -6.20 2.77
CA ARG A 51 7.97 -6.67 2.36
C ARG A 51 6.84 -5.84 2.98
N SER A 52 7.02 -5.37 4.21
CA SER A 52 6.07 -4.51 4.91
C SER A 52 5.83 -3.16 4.22
N LYS A 53 6.85 -2.58 3.56
CA LYS A 53 6.70 -1.31 2.84
C LYS A 53 5.95 -1.46 1.51
N MET A 54 5.97 -2.67 0.92
CA MET A 54 5.36 -2.96 -0.38
C MET A 54 3.92 -3.48 -0.28
N VAL A 55 3.51 -4.05 0.86
CA VAL A 55 2.21 -4.74 0.98
C VAL A 55 1.01 -3.85 0.64
N ASN A 56 1.05 -2.57 1.05
CA ASN A 56 -0.02 -1.63 0.76
C ASN A 56 -0.16 -1.36 -0.75
N SER A 57 0.97 -1.29 -1.46
CA SER A 57 0.98 -1.15 -2.92
C SER A 57 0.44 -2.40 -3.61
N LEU A 58 0.87 -3.58 -3.15
CA LEU A 58 0.39 -4.87 -3.63
C LEU A 58 -1.14 -4.99 -3.49
N ILE A 59 -1.70 -4.69 -2.32
CA ILE A 59 -3.15 -4.76 -2.05
C ILE A 59 -3.90 -3.76 -2.93
N LYS A 60 -3.46 -2.49 -2.98
CA LYS A 60 -4.13 -1.44 -3.77
C LYS A 60 -4.12 -1.71 -5.26
N SER A 61 -3.03 -2.27 -5.78
CA SER A 61 -2.90 -2.60 -7.20
C SER A 61 -3.87 -3.67 -7.69
N LYS A 62 -4.41 -4.49 -6.77
CA LYS A 62 -5.21 -5.69 -7.08
C LYS A 62 -4.51 -6.67 -8.02
N LEU A 63 -3.17 -6.62 -8.13
CA LEU A 63 -2.37 -7.42 -9.05
C LEU A 63 -2.63 -8.92 -8.91
N LEU A 64 -2.94 -9.39 -7.69
CA LEU A 64 -3.14 -10.80 -7.41
C LEU A 64 -4.57 -11.28 -7.62
N ILE A 65 -5.56 -10.39 -7.70
CA ILE A 65 -6.97 -10.78 -7.84
C ILE A 65 -7.16 -11.61 -9.12
N GLY A 66 -7.83 -12.75 -9.00
CA GLY A 66 -8.06 -13.67 -10.12
C GLY A 66 -6.86 -14.55 -10.51
N LYS A 67 -5.70 -14.41 -9.85
CA LYS A 67 -4.58 -15.33 -10.05
C LYS A 67 -4.84 -16.68 -9.39
N THR A 68 -4.24 -17.73 -9.94
CA THR A 68 -4.17 -19.06 -9.32
C THR A 68 -3.12 -19.10 -8.22
N GLN A 69 -3.15 -20.15 -7.40
CA GLN A 69 -2.13 -20.37 -6.37
C GLN A 69 -0.71 -20.36 -6.97
N LYS A 70 -0.50 -21.10 -8.06
CA LYS A 70 0.79 -21.19 -8.75
C LYS A 70 1.29 -19.81 -9.21
N GLU A 71 0.42 -19.01 -9.83
CA GLU A 71 0.78 -17.66 -10.28
C GLU A 71 1.11 -16.71 -9.11
N VAL A 72 0.46 -16.89 -7.95
CA VAL A 72 0.78 -16.12 -6.75
C VAL A 72 2.14 -16.54 -6.18
N GLU A 73 2.42 -17.84 -6.11
CA GLU A 73 3.71 -18.36 -5.63
C GLU A 73 4.87 -18.00 -6.57
N GLU A 74 4.64 -17.94 -7.88
CA GLU A 74 5.64 -17.46 -8.85
C GLU A 74 5.99 -15.96 -8.62
N LEU A 75 5.01 -15.15 -8.22
CA LEU A 75 5.21 -13.73 -7.95
C LEU A 75 5.80 -13.46 -6.57
N LEU A 76 5.17 -14.01 -5.53
CA LEU A 76 5.48 -13.71 -4.13
C LEU A 76 6.50 -14.67 -3.51
N GLY A 77 6.80 -15.79 -4.17
CA GLY A 77 7.50 -16.93 -3.56
C GLY A 77 6.55 -17.82 -2.75
N SER A 78 7.12 -18.82 -2.10
CA SER A 78 6.38 -19.73 -1.22
C SER A 78 5.77 -19.00 -0.04
N ALA A 79 4.54 -19.36 0.32
CA ALA A 79 3.89 -18.88 1.53
C ALA A 79 4.50 -19.55 2.78
N ASP A 80 4.43 -18.84 3.91
CA ASP A 80 4.89 -19.37 5.21
C ASP A 80 3.88 -20.38 5.77
N HIS A 81 2.59 -20.13 5.53
CA HIS A 81 1.51 -21.03 5.91
C HIS A 81 0.48 -21.19 4.78
N LEU A 82 -0.08 -22.39 4.69
CA LEU A 82 -1.15 -22.77 3.78
C LEU A 82 -2.29 -23.38 4.61
N GLU A 83 -3.46 -22.76 4.56
CA GLU A 83 -4.69 -23.30 5.12
C GLU A 83 -5.64 -23.65 3.98
N THR A 84 -6.16 -24.88 3.95
CA THR A 84 -7.13 -25.29 2.94
C THR A 84 -8.36 -25.87 3.59
N ASN A 85 -9.50 -25.25 3.33
CA ASN A 85 -10.80 -25.84 3.55
C ASN A 85 -11.24 -26.51 2.24
N LEU A 86 -11.17 -27.85 2.22
CA LEU A 86 -11.39 -28.70 1.03
C LEU A 86 -12.70 -28.42 0.27
N LYS A 87 -13.65 -27.70 0.86
CA LYS A 87 -14.97 -27.43 0.27
C LYS A 87 -15.22 -25.97 -0.11
N THR A 88 -14.39 -25.02 0.33
CA THR A 88 -14.77 -23.60 0.24
C THR A 88 -13.65 -22.63 -0.14
N PHE A 89 -12.47 -22.74 0.45
CA PHE A 89 -11.41 -21.77 0.20
C PHE A 89 -10.02 -22.31 0.57
N THR A 90 -9.01 -21.66 0.02
CA THR A 90 -7.60 -21.81 0.41
C THR A 90 -7.08 -20.44 0.84
N ILE A 91 -6.21 -20.38 1.86
CA ILE A 91 -5.55 -19.17 2.31
C ILE A 91 -4.04 -19.43 2.30
N LEU A 92 -3.31 -18.54 1.62
CA LEU A 92 -1.86 -18.43 1.77
C LEU A 92 -1.56 -17.28 2.71
N THR A 93 -0.66 -17.49 3.66
CA THR A 93 -0.20 -16.46 4.59
C THR A 93 1.29 -16.20 4.40
N PHE A 94 1.62 -14.91 4.28
CA PHE A 94 2.99 -14.42 4.16
C PHE A 94 3.30 -13.50 5.34
N HIS A 95 4.28 -13.85 6.16
CA HIS A 95 4.78 -13.00 7.22
C HIS A 95 5.59 -11.85 6.65
N LEU A 96 5.31 -10.65 7.14
CA LEU A 96 6.00 -9.42 6.80
C LEU A 96 6.87 -9.09 8.00
N ASN A 97 8.17 -9.37 7.89
CA ASN A 97 9.12 -8.99 8.92
C ASN A 97 9.07 -7.46 9.10
N ASN A 98 8.61 -7.00 10.25
CA ASN A 98 8.45 -5.59 10.56
C ASN A 98 9.03 -5.31 11.94
N THR A 99 10.35 -5.17 12.02
CA THR A 99 11.00 -4.68 13.25
C THR A 99 10.85 -3.17 13.33
N HIS A 100 9.68 -2.71 13.79
CA HIS A 100 9.48 -1.28 14.07
C HIS A 100 9.89 -0.98 15.52
N PHE A 101 11.08 -0.45 15.72
CA PHE A 101 11.51 0.08 17.01
C PHE A 101 11.08 1.54 17.14
N GLU A 102 9.89 1.80 17.67
CA GLU A 102 9.54 3.15 18.11
C GLU A 102 10.06 3.41 19.53
N SER A 103 10.90 4.44 19.69
CA SER A 103 11.15 5.13 20.98
C SER A 103 11.69 4.28 22.14
N GLY A 104 12.62 3.35 21.89
CA GLY A 104 13.38 2.65 22.94
C GLY A 104 12.59 1.60 23.75
N ARG A 105 11.29 1.42 23.48
CA ARG A 105 10.48 0.28 23.90
C ARG A 105 10.10 -0.50 22.64
N GLY A 106 10.81 -1.60 22.37
CA GLY A 106 10.60 -2.38 21.15
C GLY A 106 9.24 -3.07 21.16
N GLN A 107 8.23 -2.48 20.51
CA GLN A 107 7.03 -3.20 20.15
C GLN A 107 7.33 -4.04 18.92
N ASN A 108 7.21 -5.36 19.06
CA ASN A 108 7.31 -6.23 17.90
C ASN A 108 5.93 -6.31 17.25
N ILE A 109 5.77 -5.60 16.13
CA ILE A 109 4.55 -5.64 15.31
C ILE A 109 4.76 -6.75 14.28
N VAL A 110 4.11 -7.89 14.49
CA VAL A 110 4.10 -8.95 13.50
C VAL A 110 2.99 -8.64 12.51
N SER A 111 3.35 -8.36 11.27
CA SER A 111 2.38 -8.10 10.19
C SER A 111 2.33 -9.31 9.27
N GLN A 112 1.15 -9.65 8.74
CA GLN A 112 0.97 -10.77 7.82
C GLN A 112 -0.01 -10.42 6.70
N LEU A 113 0.31 -10.88 5.49
CA LEU A 113 -0.57 -10.81 4.33
C LEU A 113 -1.25 -12.16 4.13
N SER A 114 -2.57 -12.17 4.15
CA SER A 114 -3.40 -13.34 3.82
C SER A 114 -3.98 -13.18 2.42
N VAL A 115 -3.81 -14.21 1.58
CA VAL A 115 -4.34 -14.28 0.21
C VAL A 115 -5.36 -15.41 0.13
N THR A 116 -6.64 -15.07 -0.02
CA THR A 116 -7.74 -16.04 -0.05
C THR A 116 -8.12 -16.41 -1.47
N PHE A 117 -8.17 -17.70 -1.74
CA PHE A 117 -8.62 -18.31 -2.97
C PHE A 117 -10.01 -18.90 -2.80
N ARG A 118 -10.89 -18.69 -3.77
CA ARG A 118 -12.14 -19.44 -3.94
C ARG A 118 -12.17 -19.98 -5.36
N PHE A 119 -12.57 -21.24 -5.51
CA PHE A 119 -12.58 -21.92 -6.80
C PHE A 119 -11.22 -21.83 -7.54
N GLY A 120 -10.12 -21.95 -6.79
CA GLY A 120 -8.75 -21.92 -7.33
C GLY A 120 -8.23 -20.53 -7.73
N LYS A 121 -8.96 -19.45 -7.42
CA LYS A 121 -8.64 -18.08 -7.85
C LYS A 121 -8.65 -17.11 -6.67
N VAL A 122 -7.69 -16.18 -6.63
CA VAL A 122 -7.65 -15.15 -5.57
C VAL A 122 -8.90 -14.28 -5.62
N THR A 123 -9.56 -14.15 -4.49
CA THR A 123 -10.76 -13.31 -4.32
C THR A 123 -10.56 -12.20 -3.30
N LYS A 124 -9.58 -12.35 -2.40
CA LYS A 124 -9.37 -11.43 -1.28
C LYS A 124 -7.90 -11.36 -0.91
N LEU A 125 -7.45 -10.18 -0.50
CA LEU A 125 -6.17 -9.94 0.16
C LEU A 125 -6.44 -9.17 1.44
N GLU A 126 -5.82 -9.58 2.54
CA GLU A 126 -5.96 -8.93 3.85
C GLU A 126 -4.60 -8.74 4.51
N LEU A 127 -4.35 -7.54 5.00
CA LEU A 127 -3.24 -7.26 5.90
C LEU A 127 -3.78 -7.35 7.33
N SER A 128 -3.15 -8.18 8.16
CA SER A 128 -3.39 -8.18 9.60
C SER A 128 -2.11 -7.85 10.35
N GLU A 129 -2.26 -7.07 11.41
CA GLU A 129 -1.16 -6.63 12.26
C GLU A 129 -1.45 -7.08 13.69
N HIS A 130 -0.57 -7.92 14.24
CA HIS A 130 -0.62 -8.34 15.61
C HIS A 130 0.45 -7.61 16.41
N LYS A 131 0.00 -6.74 17.32
CA LYS A 131 0.87 -6.10 18.29
C LYS A 131 1.13 -7.09 19.41
N SER A 132 2.35 -7.61 19.49
CA SER A 132 2.80 -8.31 20.69
C SER A 132 3.30 -7.29 21.69
N HIS A 133 2.96 -7.47 22.97
CA HIS A 133 3.46 -6.57 24.01
C HIS A 133 4.98 -6.72 24.12
N ALA A 134 5.66 -5.57 24.14
CA ALA A 134 7.10 -5.47 24.29
C ALA A 134 7.53 -6.17 25.59
N PHE A 135 8.48 -7.09 25.49
CA PHE A 135 9.30 -7.44 26.64
C PHE A 135 10.16 -6.22 26.97
N THR A 136 10.02 -5.68 28.17
CA THR A 136 11.02 -4.78 28.72
C THR A 136 12.36 -5.51 28.77
N LYS A 137 13.47 -4.77 28.60
CA LYS A 137 14.84 -5.33 28.70
C LYS A 137 15.08 -6.09 30.02
N ASP A 138 14.24 -5.85 31.02
CA ASP A 138 14.25 -6.46 32.35
C ASP A 138 13.39 -7.75 32.46
N GLY A 139 12.97 -8.35 31.34
CA GLY A 139 12.11 -9.54 31.33
C GLY A 139 10.64 -9.23 31.59
N PRO A 140 9.74 -10.24 31.53
CA PRO A 140 8.35 -10.04 31.90
C PRO A 140 8.26 -9.71 33.40
N SER A 141 7.69 -8.55 33.75
CA SER A 141 7.14 -8.38 35.09
C SER A 141 5.99 -9.38 35.23
N LEU A 142 6.22 -10.47 35.96
CA LEU A 142 5.20 -11.41 36.45
C LEU A 142 4.29 -10.77 37.53
N GLY A 143 4.13 -9.44 37.50
CA GLY A 143 3.20 -8.71 38.37
C GLY A 143 1.78 -8.85 37.86
N ASP A 144 0.92 -9.42 38.70
CA ASP A 144 -0.55 -9.31 38.65
C ASP A 144 -1.35 -10.30 37.79
N LYS A 145 -0.96 -11.59 37.74
CA LYS A 145 -1.89 -12.65 37.32
C LYS A 145 -2.13 -13.81 38.30
N TYR A 146 -1.75 -13.63 39.57
CA TYR A 146 -2.21 -14.51 40.66
C TYR A 146 -2.62 -13.68 41.88
N LYS A 147 -3.69 -12.90 41.72
CA LYS A 147 -4.56 -12.48 42.82
C LYS A 147 -5.99 -12.77 42.37
N ASN A 148 -6.38 -14.04 42.52
CA ASN A 148 -7.77 -14.44 42.65
C ASN A 148 -7.79 -15.36 43.86
N ASP A 149 -8.33 -14.83 44.94
CA ASP A 149 -9.04 -15.43 46.08
C ASP A 149 -8.76 -16.89 46.45
#